data_AF-A0AAW5EII7-F1
#
_entry.id   AF-A0AAW5EII7-F1
#
_cell.length_a   1.000
_cell.length_b   1.000
_cell.length_c   1.000
_cell.angle_alpha   90.00
_cell.angle_beta   90.00
_cell.angle_gamma   90.00
#
_symmetry.space_group_name_H-M   'P 1'
#
loop_
_entity.id
_entity.type
_entity.pdbx_description
1 polymer ?
#
loop_
_entity_poly.entity_id
_entity_poly.type
_entity_poly.pdbx_seq_one_letter_code
_entity_poly.pdbx_strand_id
1 'polypeptide(L)'
;MRKVSLIAAALIAGVTLNLNAATIATVNGKNISDTEVSEFFAPMLRGEDFKSLPDHQKKALLQQYIMQDLILQDAKKQNLEKDPLYKKELERAKDSILVNVYQEKILNSIKVDSSKVKAFYEQNKEKYIKPVAVQAKHILVSSEQEAKDIIKELKG
;
A
#
# COMPACT_ATOMS: atom_id res chain seq x y z
N MET A 1 73.04 21.49 -3.88
CA MET A 1 71.93 21.81 -4.80
C MET A 1 71.28 20.49 -5.24
N ARG A 2 70.61 19.80 -4.31
CA ARG A 2 69.15 19.64 -4.15
C ARG A 2 68.44 19.03 -5.36
N LYS A 3 68.28 17.71 -5.26
CA LYS A 3 67.55 16.78 -6.13
C LYS A 3 66.07 17.18 -6.20
N VAL A 4 65.52 17.35 -7.40
CA VAL A 4 64.08 17.60 -7.60
C VAL A 4 63.41 16.25 -7.84
N SER A 5 62.62 15.82 -6.86
CA SER A 5 61.86 14.58 -6.87
C SER A 5 60.48 14.82 -7.52
N LEU A 6 60.18 14.05 -8.56
CA LEU A 6 58.87 13.97 -9.21
C LEU A 6 57.88 13.30 -8.25
N ILE A 7 56.97 14.08 -7.67
CA ILE A 7 55.79 13.56 -6.98
C ILE A 7 54.66 13.52 -7.99
N ALA A 8 54.32 12.31 -8.44
CA ALA A 8 53.12 12.02 -9.21
C ALA A 8 51.89 12.26 -8.33
N ALA A 9 51.17 13.35 -8.58
CA ALA A 9 49.84 13.57 -8.01
C ALA A 9 48.84 12.67 -8.76
N ALA A 10 48.55 11.50 -8.20
CA ALA A 10 47.44 10.67 -8.63
C ALA A 10 46.13 11.38 -8.27
N LEU A 11 45.54 12.05 -9.25
CA LEU A 11 44.13 12.45 -9.26
C LEU A 11 43.29 11.17 -9.15
N ILE A 12 42.88 10.83 -7.93
CA ILE A 12 41.79 9.89 -7.71
C ILE A 12 40.53 10.63 -8.15
N ALA A 13 40.21 10.51 -9.44
CA ALA A 13 38.89 10.77 -9.96
C ALA A 13 37.94 9.82 -9.21
N GLY A 14 37.24 10.36 -8.21
CA GLY A 14 36.14 9.68 -7.57
C GLY A 14 35.10 9.35 -8.63
N VAL A 15 35.12 8.11 -9.10
CA VAL A 15 34.01 7.51 -9.83
C VAL A 15 32.86 7.45 -8.83
N THR A 16 32.02 8.48 -8.80
CA THR A 16 30.71 8.37 -8.17
C THR A 16 29.93 7.38 -9.02
N LEU A 17 29.73 6.19 -8.45
CA LEU A 17 28.83 5.18 -8.98
C LEU A 17 27.42 5.81 -9.07
N ASN A 18 27.04 6.26 -10.26
CA ASN A 18 25.67 6.65 -10.55
C ASN A 18 24.80 5.40 -10.61
N LEU A 19 24.35 4.95 -9.44
CA LEU A 19 23.25 4.00 -9.32
C LEU A 19 21.94 4.75 -9.60
N ASN A 20 21.52 4.80 -10.88
CA ASN A 20 20.15 4.91 -11.43
C ASN A 20 19.07 5.78 -10.74
N ALA A 21 19.41 6.73 -9.87
CA ALA A 21 18.48 7.66 -9.23
C ALA A 21 18.86 9.09 -9.63
N ALA A 22 17.96 9.78 -10.33
CA ALA A 22 18.22 11.14 -10.77
C ALA A 22 18.03 12.08 -9.57
N THR A 23 19.05 12.87 -9.22
CA THR A 23 18.90 13.90 -8.18
C THR A 23 18.01 15.02 -8.71
N ILE A 24 16.90 15.29 -8.04
CA ILE A 24 15.89 16.28 -8.42
C ILE A 24 15.84 17.50 -7.49
N ALA A 25 16.44 17.40 -6.29
CA ALA A 25 16.65 18.53 -5.39
C ALA A 25 17.82 18.29 -4.42
N THR A 26 18.29 19.35 -3.77
CA THR A 26 19.25 19.28 -2.66
C THR A 26 18.77 20.17 -1.52
N VAL A 27 18.72 19.64 -0.30
CA VAL A 27 18.25 20.34 0.91
C VAL A 27 19.29 20.17 2.02
N ASN A 28 19.85 21.26 2.54
CA ASN A 28 20.90 21.24 3.57
C ASN A 28 22.08 20.29 3.24
N GLY A 29 22.45 20.16 1.96
CA GLY A 29 23.51 19.27 1.49
C GLY A 29 23.11 17.81 1.31
N LYS A 30 21.87 17.42 1.66
CA LYS A 30 21.29 16.11 1.33
C LYS A 30 20.68 16.16 -0.08
N ASN A 31 21.10 15.25 -0.95
CA ASN A 31 20.48 15.07 -2.25
C ASN A 31 19.16 14.30 -2.12
N ILE A 32 18.15 14.76 -2.86
CA ILE A 32 16.83 14.16 -2.97
C ILE A 32 16.68 13.65 -4.41
N SER A 33 16.43 12.37 -4.54
CA SER A 33 16.24 11.62 -5.77
C SER A 33 14.79 11.54 -6.20
N ASP A 34 14.55 11.26 -7.47
CA ASP A 34 13.24 10.89 -7.99
C ASP A 34 12.68 9.61 -7.36
N THR A 35 13.54 8.63 -7.10
CA THR A 35 13.17 7.36 -6.48
C THR A 35 12.61 7.53 -5.07
N GLU A 36 13.27 8.30 -4.19
CA GLU A 36 12.79 8.47 -2.81
C GLU A 36 11.45 9.21 -2.74
N VAL A 37 11.22 10.18 -3.64
CA VAL A 37 9.94 10.87 -3.76
C VAL A 37 8.87 9.92 -4.28
N SER A 38 9.20 9.11 -5.29
CA SER A 38 8.29 8.11 -5.86
C SER A 38 7.87 7.07 -4.80
N GLU A 39 8.81 6.50 -4.05
CA GLU A 39 8.53 5.53 -3.00
C GLU A 39 7.67 6.10 -1.87
N PHE A 40 7.93 7.34 -1.46
CA PHE A 40 7.14 8.01 -0.43
C PHE A 40 5.67 8.19 -0.85
N PHE A 41 5.41 8.51 -2.12
CA PHE A 41 4.06 8.71 -2.64
C PHE A 41 3.45 7.47 -3.30
N ALA A 42 4.18 6.36 -3.43
CA ALA A 42 3.68 5.15 -4.09
C ALA A 42 2.32 4.65 -3.55
N PRO A 43 2.05 4.64 -2.22
CA PRO A 43 0.73 4.27 -1.71
C PRO A 43 -0.40 5.19 -2.17
N MET A 44 -0.11 6.48 -2.36
CA MET A 44 -1.05 7.49 -2.84
C MET A 44 -1.28 7.39 -4.36
N LEU A 45 -0.20 7.14 -5.11
CA LEU A 45 -0.23 7.08 -6.58
C LEU A 45 -0.83 5.77 -7.12
N ARG A 46 -1.06 4.75 -6.27
CA ARG A 46 -1.76 3.50 -6.61
C ARG A 46 -1.21 2.80 -7.87
N GLY A 47 0.11 2.82 -8.03
CA GLY A 47 0.81 2.19 -9.14
C GLY A 47 1.10 3.12 -10.33
N GLU A 48 0.66 4.38 -10.31
CA GLU A 48 1.16 5.40 -11.23
C GLU A 48 2.60 5.79 -10.88
N ASP A 49 3.46 5.90 -11.89
CA ASP A 49 4.85 6.32 -11.70
C ASP A 49 4.93 7.84 -11.51
N PHE A 50 5.65 8.28 -10.48
CA PHE A 50 5.97 9.68 -10.27
C PHE A 50 6.52 10.37 -11.54
N LYS A 51 7.31 9.64 -12.34
CA LYS A 51 7.94 10.17 -13.56
C LYS A 51 6.93 10.49 -14.67
N SER A 52 5.80 9.77 -14.72
CA SER A 52 4.76 9.98 -15.73
C SER A 52 3.82 11.14 -15.42
N LEU A 53 3.88 11.69 -14.21
CA LEU A 53 3.03 12.81 -13.82
C LEU A 53 3.31 14.07 -14.64
N PRO A 54 2.36 15.01 -14.73
CA PRO A 54 2.64 16.36 -15.23
C PRO A 54 3.64 17.12 -14.34
N ASP A 55 4.47 17.98 -14.93
CA ASP A 55 5.56 18.66 -14.19
C ASP A 55 5.08 19.51 -13.00
N HIS A 56 3.90 20.13 -13.10
CA HIS A 56 3.32 20.88 -11.98
C HIS A 56 3.00 19.97 -10.78
N GLN A 57 2.57 18.72 -11.03
CA GLN A 57 2.30 17.74 -9.97
C GLN A 57 3.61 17.21 -9.39
N LYS A 58 4.61 16.88 -10.22
CA LYS A 58 5.94 16.47 -9.75
C LYS A 58 6.53 17.52 -8.81
N LYS A 59 6.45 18.81 -9.20
CA LYS A 59 6.95 19.92 -8.39
C LYS A 59 6.21 20.05 -7.06
N ALA A 60 4.88 19.92 -7.07
CA ALA A 60 4.08 19.97 -5.86
C ALA A 60 4.43 18.83 -4.88
N LEU A 61 4.52 17.59 -5.39
CA LEU A 61 4.91 16.43 -4.60
C LEU A 61 6.35 16.54 -4.08
N LEU A 62 7.28 17.01 -4.90
CA LEU A 62 8.66 17.28 -4.48
C LEU A 62 8.70 18.32 -3.35
N GLN A 63 7.95 19.42 -3.47
CA GLN A 63 7.87 20.42 -2.40
C GLN A 63 7.28 19.85 -1.10
N GLN A 64 6.24 19.03 -1.20
CA GLN A 64 5.66 18.35 -0.06
C GLN A 64 6.65 17.38 0.60
N TYR A 65 7.41 16.63 -0.20
CA TYR A 65 8.47 15.75 0.29
C TYR A 65 9.56 16.54 1.03
N ILE A 66 10.04 17.64 0.44
CA ILE A 66 11.03 18.53 1.05
C ILE A 66 10.53 19.07 2.40
N MET A 67 9.27 19.50 2.46
CA MET A 67 8.65 19.97 3.70
C MET A 67 8.68 18.87 4.78
N GLN A 68 8.27 17.65 4.43
CA GLN A 68 8.29 16.51 5.34
C GLN A 68 9.71 16.18 5.84
N ASP A 69 10.70 16.20 4.95
CA ASP A 69 12.11 15.95 5.29
C ASP A 69 12.65 17.02 6.25
N LEU A 70 12.34 18.29 6.02
CA LEU A 70 12.73 19.39 6.90
C LEU A 70 12.11 19.26 8.30
N ILE A 71 10.82 18.91 8.39
CA ILE A 71 10.14 18.65 9.67
C ILE A 71 10.82 17.47 10.39
N LEU A 72 11.17 16.40 9.67
CA LEU A 72 11.87 15.26 10.24
C LEU A 72 13.27 15.64 10.76
N GLN A 73 14.02 16.44 10.01
CA GLN A 73 15.33 16.94 10.44
C GLN A 73 15.21 17.75 11.74
N ASP A 74 14.20 18.61 11.84
CA ASP A 74 13.96 19.42 13.03
C ASP A 74 13.53 18.57 14.23
N ALA A 75 12.61 17.62 14.04
CA ALA A 75 12.19 16.66 15.07
C ALA A 75 13.39 15.86 15.64
N LYS A 76 14.33 15.46 14.77
CA LYS A 76 15.58 14.79 15.19
C LYS A 76 16.51 15.71 15.97
N LYS A 77 16.67 16.97 15.54
CA LYS A 77 17.44 17.98 16.30
C LYS A 77 16.86 18.19 17.70
N GLN A 78 15.53 18.17 17.83
CA GLN A 78 14.82 18.25 19.10
C GLN A 78 14.85 16.93 19.91
N ASN A 79 15.54 15.89 19.44
CA ASN A 79 15.65 14.58 20.10
C ASN A 79 14.29 13.88 20.36
N LEU A 80 13.27 14.15 19.53
CA LEU A 80 11.94 13.55 19.70
C LEU A 80 11.94 12.02 19.53
N GLU A 81 12.99 11.45 18.93
CA GLU A 81 13.22 9.99 18.88
C GLU A 81 13.40 9.35 20.28
N LYS A 82 13.74 10.15 21.30
CA LYS A 82 13.85 9.68 22.69
C LYS A 82 12.52 9.72 23.43
N ASP A 83 11.52 10.42 22.88
CA ASP A 83 10.21 10.61 23.49
C ASP A 83 9.51 9.26 23.73
N PRO A 84 8.93 9.03 24.93
CA PRO A 84 8.23 7.79 25.23
C PRO A 84 7.09 7.47 24.27
N LEU A 85 6.39 8.48 23.74
CA LEU A 85 5.31 8.32 22.77
C LEU A 85 5.85 7.80 21.42
N TYR A 86 6.96 8.37 20.92
CA TYR A 86 7.60 7.88 19.70
C TYR A 86 8.03 6.42 19.84
N LYS A 87 8.74 6.07 20.92
CA LYS A 87 9.22 4.70 21.16
C LYS A 87 8.08 3.69 21.25
N LYS A 88 7.02 4.03 21.99
CA LYS A 88 5.86 3.15 22.16
C LYS A 88 5.17 2.87 20.82
N GLU A 89 4.92 3.91 20.03
CA GLU A 89 4.25 3.75 18.74
C GLU A 89 5.17 3.08 17.70
N LEU A 90 6.49 3.31 17.76
CA LEU A 90 7.45 2.61 16.91
C LEU A 90 7.47 1.10 17.17
N GLU A 91 7.51 0.67 18.43
CA GLU A 91 7.47 -0.78 18.75
C GLU A 91 6.15 -1.41 18.31
N ARG A 92 5.00 -0.74 18.52
CA ARG A 92 3.71 -1.20 18.01
C ARG A 92 3.71 -1.33 16.48
N ALA A 93 4.28 -0.34 15.78
CA ALA A 93 4.37 -0.36 14.33
C ALA A 93 5.27 -1.50 13.83
N LYS A 94 6.42 -1.74 14.47
CA LYS A 94 7.33 -2.84 14.15
C LYS A 94 6.64 -4.20 14.24
N ASP A 95 5.92 -4.45 15.33
CA ASP A 95 5.19 -5.71 15.50
C ASP A 95 4.09 -5.87 14.46
N SER A 96 3.34 -4.80 14.18
CA SER A 96 2.27 -4.80 13.18
C SER A 96 2.80 -5.07 11.77
N ILE A 97 3.92 -4.44 11.40
CA ILE A 97 4.60 -4.66 10.11
C ILE A 97 5.07 -6.12 10.02
N LEU A 98 5.65 -6.67 11.09
CA LEU A 98 6.12 -8.06 11.11
C LEU A 98 4.97 -9.05 10.88
N VAL A 99 3.84 -8.84 11.55
CA VAL A 99 2.63 -9.67 11.36
C VAL A 99 2.12 -9.59 9.93
N ASN A 100 2.04 -8.37 9.37
CA ASN A 100 1.58 -8.18 7.98
C ASN A 100 2.50 -8.87 6.97
N VAL A 101 3.82 -8.73 7.12
CA VAL A 101 4.81 -9.40 6.25
C VAL A 101 4.69 -10.92 6.37
N TYR A 102 4.48 -11.46 7.58
CA TYR A 102 4.28 -12.90 7.79
C TYR A 102 3.02 -13.41 7.08
N GLN A 103 1.90 -12.71 7.23
CA GLN A 103 0.64 -13.04 6.55
C GLN A 103 0.77 -12.94 5.03
N GLU A 104 1.40 -11.89 4.53
CA GLU A 104 1.63 -11.69 3.10
C GLU A 104 2.46 -12.85 2.51
N LYS A 105 3.51 -13.29 3.21
CA LYS A 105 4.29 -14.47 2.78
C LYS A 105 3.45 -15.74 2.73
N ILE A 106 2.58 -15.97 3.71
CA ILE A 106 1.66 -17.11 3.69
C ILE A 106 0.73 -17.00 2.49
N LEU A 107 0.08 -15.85 2.30
CA LEU A 107 -0.87 -15.63 1.20
C LEU A 107 -0.22 -15.80 -0.18
N ASN A 108 0.97 -15.24 -0.38
CA ASN A 108 1.72 -15.36 -1.63
C ASN A 108 2.21 -16.79 -1.90
N SER A 109 2.34 -17.63 -0.86
CA SER A 109 2.65 -19.05 -1.02
C SER A 109 1.46 -19.90 -1.46
N ILE A 110 0.23 -19.42 -1.23
CA ILE A 110 -0.99 -20.16 -1.57
C ILE A 110 -1.22 -20.06 -3.08
N LYS A 111 -1.15 -21.20 -3.77
CA LYS A 111 -1.51 -21.33 -5.18
C LYS A 111 -2.83 -22.08 -5.30
N VAL A 112 -3.82 -21.45 -5.92
CA VAL A 112 -5.11 -22.09 -6.19
C VAL A 112 -5.03 -22.77 -7.56
N ASP A 113 -5.22 -24.09 -7.56
CA ASP A 113 -5.21 -24.90 -8.78
C ASP A 113 -6.52 -24.75 -9.56
N SER A 114 -6.41 -24.61 -10.88
CA SER A 114 -7.56 -24.39 -11.77
C SER A 114 -8.55 -25.56 -11.78
N SER A 115 -8.09 -26.80 -11.58
CA SER A 115 -8.96 -27.97 -11.46
C SER A 115 -9.79 -27.92 -10.18
N LYS A 116 -9.22 -27.44 -9.07
CA LYS A 116 -9.96 -27.25 -7.81
C LYS A 116 -11.03 -26.16 -7.95
N VAL A 117 -10.72 -25.08 -8.66
CA VAL A 117 -11.71 -24.03 -8.98
C VAL A 117 -12.88 -24.61 -9.78
N LYS A 118 -12.59 -25.38 -10.84
CA LYS A 118 -13.63 -26.00 -11.67
C LYS A 118 -14.47 -27.02 -10.87
N ALA A 119 -13.83 -27.87 -10.08
CA ALA A 119 -14.52 -28.84 -9.24
C ALA A 119 -15.45 -28.15 -8.23
N PHE A 120 -14.97 -27.09 -7.58
CA PHE A 120 -15.79 -26.30 -6.65
C PHE A 120 -16.99 -25.68 -7.36
N TYR A 121 -16.81 -25.11 -8.55
CA TYR A 121 -17.91 -24.53 -9.33
C TYR A 121 -18.97 -25.58 -9.69
N GLU A 122 -18.58 -26.72 -10.26
CA GLU A 122 -19.55 -27.75 -10.67
C GLU A 122 -20.30 -28.34 -9.47
N GLN A 123 -19.62 -28.53 -8.32
CA GLN A 123 -20.25 -29.00 -7.08
C GLN A 123 -21.24 -27.98 -6.48
N ASN A 124 -21.10 -26.70 -6.80
CA ASN A 124 -21.92 -25.62 -6.24
C ASN A 124 -22.76 -24.91 -7.31
N LYS A 125 -22.91 -25.51 -8.49
CA LYS A 125 -23.54 -24.88 -9.66
C LYS A 125 -24.96 -24.38 -9.37
N GLU A 126 -25.70 -25.12 -8.56
CA GLU A 126 -27.05 -24.77 -8.11
C GLU A 126 -27.10 -23.48 -7.28
N LYS A 127 -26.00 -23.05 -6.67
CA LYS A 127 -25.89 -21.78 -5.94
C LYS A 127 -25.59 -20.59 -6.84
N TYR A 128 -25.17 -20.84 -8.08
CA TYR A 128 -24.82 -19.82 -9.07
C TYR A 128 -25.92 -19.62 -10.13
N ILE A 129 -27.14 -20.05 -9.84
CA ILE A 129 -28.31 -19.75 -10.67
C ILE A 129 -29.00 -18.48 -10.16
N LYS A 130 -29.56 -17.69 -11.08
CA LYS A 130 -30.55 -16.67 -10.72
C LYS A 130 -31.91 -17.36 -10.70
N PRO A 131 -32.54 -17.58 -9.53
CA PRO A 131 -33.84 -18.22 -9.46
C PRO A 131 -34.90 -17.34 -10.12
N VAL A 132 -35.99 -17.98 -10.55
CA VAL A 132 -37.17 -17.24 -11.03
C VAL A 132 -37.66 -16.34 -9.90
N ALA A 133 -37.73 -15.04 -10.17
CA ALA A 133 -38.29 -14.07 -9.26
C ALA A 133 -39.80 -13.96 -9.47
N VAL A 134 -40.57 -14.00 -8.39
CA VAL A 134 -42.00 -13.74 -8.39
C VAL A 134 -42.32 -12.65 -7.37
N GLN A 135 -43.28 -11.80 -7.69
CA GLN A 135 -43.83 -10.85 -6.73
C GLN A 135 -45.02 -11.51 -6.03
N ALA A 136 -44.86 -11.82 -4.74
CA ALA A 136 -45.90 -12.45 -3.93
C ALA A 136 -46.21 -11.61 -2.69
N LYS A 137 -47.44 -11.71 -2.21
CA LYS A 137 -47.84 -11.29 -0.86
C LYS A 137 -48.08 -12.56 -0.03
N HIS A 138 -47.66 -12.56 1.22
CA HIS A 138 -47.96 -13.65 2.15
C HIS A 138 -48.66 -13.09 3.39
N ILE A 139 -49.47 -13.93 4.03
CA ILE A 139 -50.04 -13.69 5.35
C ILE A 139 -49.46 -14.78 6.25
N LEU A 140 -48.73 -14.37 7.30
CA LEU A 140 -48.18 -15.30 8.30
C LEU A 140 -49.13 -15.33 9.51
N VAL A 141 -49.49 -16.53 9.95
CA VAL A 141 -50.38 -16.77 11.10
C VAL A 141 -49.82 -17.85 12.00
N SER A 142 -50.36 -17.94 13.22
CA SER A 142 -49.77 -18.73 14.30
C SER A 142 -50.23 -20.20 14.29
N SER A 143 -51.31 -20.51 13.57
CA SER A 143 -51.84 -21.88 13.49
C SER A 143 -52.28 -22.26 12.08
N GLU A 144 -52.23 -23.56 11.78
CA GLU A 144 -52.74 -24.12 10.52
C GLU A 144 -54.25 -23.84 10.35
N GLN A 145 -54.99 -23.82 11.45
CA GLN A 145 -56.42 -23.55 11.43
C GLN A 145 -56.70 -22.11 10.97
N GLU A 146 -56.03 -21.11 11.56
CA GLU A 146 -56.11 -19.71 11.12
C GLU A 146 -55.74 -19.56 9.64
N ALA A 147 -54.70 -20.27 9.17
CA ALA A 147 -54.29 -20.23 7.78
C ALA A 147 -55.39 -20.77 6.85
N LYS A 148 -56.02 -21.91 7.22
CA LYS A 148 -57.11 -22.52 6.44
C LYS A 148 -58.35 -21.65 6.39
N ASP A 149 -58.67 -20.95 7.48
CA ASP A 149 -59.85 -20.09 7.54
C ASP A 149 -59.67 -18.83 6.69
N ILE A 150 -58.49 -18.19 6.74
CA ILE A 150 -58.15 -17.08 5.84
C ILE A 150 -58.15 -17.53 4.37
N ILE A 151 -57.66 -18.73 4.06
CA ILE A 151 -57.70 -19.28 2.69
C ILE A 151 -59.15 -19.44 2.20
N LYS A 152 -60.10 -19.84 3.07
CA LYS A 152 -61.52 -19.94 2.70
C LYS A 152 -62.11 -18.55 2.41
N GLU A 153 -61.79 -17.56 3.25
CA GLU A 153 -62.27 -16.18 3.08
C GLU A 153 -61.78 -15.56 1.76
N LEU A 154 -60.53 -15.81 1.37
CA LEU A 154 -59.94 -15.27 0.14
C LEU A 154 -60.37 -16.02 -1.15
N LYS A 155 -61.00 -17.20 -1.03
CA LYS A 155 -61.48 -18.01 -2.16
C LYS A 155 -62.97 -17.83 -2.48
N GLY A 156 -63.71 -17.13 -1.62
CA GLY A 156 -65.10 -16.74 -1.85
C GLY A 156 -65.21 -15.54 -2.77
#